data_AF-A0A182T7K2-F1
#
_entry.id   AF-A0A182T7K2-F1
#
_cell.length_a   1.000
_cell.length_b   1.000
_cell.length_c   1.000
_cell.angle_alpha   90.00
_cell.angle_beta   90.00
_cell.angle_gamma   90.00
#
_symmetry.space_group_name_H-M   'P 1'
#
loop_
_entity.id
_entity.type
_entity.pdbx_description
1 polymer ?
#
loop_
_entity_poly.entity_id
_entity_poly.type
_entity_poly.pdbx_seq_one_letter_code
_entity_poly.pdbx_strand_id
1 'polypeptide(L)'
;MHASGTSVAEKQNYENAIASLNSLQSNFSVLQASVLRKHKDDCKHINDTIKYLDRVGISMKLLDTLPAIHVSGTKGKVGIGGRYDCTNVLRTTNTVGITSLGLEHTKLLGNTLEEIAWQKAGIVKPAADVFTVPQPSQCIEVIEQECQRSKANLHIVPATLQEYSWASKSSLMEETSNIVGMNTSLAIQIATNWMSKKHSEVTQNTVPLFVTEKTIHGIDSCFWPGRLQQISYDSRKTLYLDAAHTVETNTNDC
;
A
#
# COMPACT_ATOMS: atom_id res chain seq x y z
N MET A 1 -8.41 -38.48 -2.31
CA MET A 1 -8.60 -37.58 -3.48
C MET A 1 -10.01 -37.01 -3.42
N HIS A 2 -10.20 -35.85 -2.82
CA HIS A 2 -11.46 -35.11 -2.92
C HIS A 2 -11.13 -33.66 -3.28
N ALA A 3 -11.29 -33.34 -4.56
CA ALA A 3 -11.35 -31.96 -5.01
C ALA A 3 -12.75 -31.45 -4.68
N SER A 4 -12.86 -30.58 -3.69
CA SER A 4 -14.08 -29.83 -3.38
C SER A 4 -14.25 -28.73 -4.44
N GLY A 5 -14.96 -29.04 -5.52
CA GLY A 5 -15.40 -28.02 -6.48
C GLY A 5 -16.50 -27.18 -5.86
N THR A 6 -16.21 -25.92 -5.53
CA THR A 6 -17.21 -24.91 -5.14
C THR A 6 -18.30 -24.80 -6.20
N SER A 7 -19.56 -24.76 -5.77
CA SER A 7 -20.70 -24.73 -6.68
C SER A 7 -20.81 -23.39 -7.43
N VAL A 8 -21.38 -23.42 -8.64
CA VAL A 8 -21.61 -22.20 -9.46
C VAL A 8 -22.46 -21.17 -8.71
N ALA A 9 -23.41 -21.62 -7.88
CA ALA A 9 -24.25 -20.76 -7.06
C ALA A 9 -23.47 -20.06 -5.94
N GLU A 10 -22.54 -20.75 -5.28
CA GLU A 10 -21.66 -20.14 -4.27
C GLU A 10 -20.73 -19.11 -4.89
N LYS A 11 -20.18 -19.39 -6.07
CA LYS A 11 -19.35 -18.44 -6.81
C LYS A 11 -20.14 -17.18 -7.20
N GLN A 12 -21.37 -17.34 -7.67
CA GLN A 12 -22.24 -16.21 -8.01
C GLN A 12 -22.63 -15.38 -6.79
N ASN A 13 -22.96 -16.05 -5.66
CA ASN A 13 -23.28 -15.37 -4.41
C ASN A 13 -22.07 -14.59 -3.87
N TYR A 14 -20.88 -15.17 -3.97
CA TYR A 14 -19.64 -14.51 -3.60
C TYR A 14 -19.37 -13.28 -4.47
N GLU A 15 -19.47 -13.39 -5.79
CA GLU A 15 -19.31 -12.25 -6.71
C GLU A 15 -20.33 -11.13 -6.41
N ASN A 16 -21.58 -11.49 -6.10
CA ASN A 16 -22.62 -10.55 -5.71
C ASN A 16 -22.31 -9.85 -4.37
N ALA A 17 -21.74 -10.57 -3.40
CA ALA A 17 -21.31 -10.01 -2.12
C ALA A 17 -20.17 -9.00 -2.31
N ILE A 18 -19.17 -9.34 -3.13
CA ILE A 18 -18.07 -8.44 -3.48
C ILE A 18 -18.61 -7.19 -4.21
N ALA A 19 -19.54 -7.35 -5.16
CA ALA A 19 -20.15 -6.23 -5.87
C ALA A 19 -20.92 -5.30 -4.93
N SER A 20 -21.70 -5.86 -4.00
CA SER A 20 -22.45 -5.12 -2.99
C SER A 20 -21.50 -4.38 -2.04
N LEU A 21 -20.47 -5.05 -1.53
CA LEU A 21 -19.46 -4.45 -0.67
C LEU A 21 -18.74 -3.28 -1.36
N ASN A 22 -18.38 -3.45 -2.65
CA ASN A 22 -17.77 -2.40 -3.45
C ASN A 22 -18.71 -1.19 -3.64
N SER A 23 -20.02 -1.40 -3.78
CA SER A 23 -21.00 -0.30 -3.88
C SER A 23 -21.13 0.55 -2.62
N LEU A 24 -20.78 -0.01 -1.45
CA LEU A 24 -20.80 0.69 -0.17
C LEU A 24 -19.54 1.52 0.06
N GLN A 25 -18.53 1.38 -0.79
CA GLN A 25 -17.34 2.22 -0.75
C GLN A 25 -17.72 3.65 -1.14
N SER A 26 -17.38 4.64 -0.30
CA SER A 26 -17.70 6.05 -0.51
C SER A 26 -17.24 6.59 -1.87
N ASN A 27 -16.21 5.97 -2.45
CA ASN A 27 -15.59 6.41 -3.69
C ASN A 27 -16.18 5.72 -4.93
N PHE A 28 -17.00 4.67 -4.78
CA PHE A 28 -17.44 3.80 -5.89
C PHE A 28 -18.05 4.55 -7.09
N SER A 29 -18.88 5.56 -6.84
CA SER A 29 -19.50 6.39 -7.88
C SER A 29 -18.50 7.29 -8.60
N VAL A 30 -17.55 7.87 -7.87
CA VAL A 30 -16.44 8.67 -8.43
C VAL A 30 -15.56 7.80 -9.32
N LEU A 31 -15.32 6.55 -8.89
CA LEU A 31 -14.56 5.55 -9.60
C LEU A 31 -15.27 5.13 -10.90
N GLN A 32 -16.56 4.81 -10.87
CA GLN A 32 -17.33 4.55 -12.10
C GLN A 32 -17.28 5.73 -13.08
N ALA A 33 -17.44 6.95 -12.57
CA ALA A 33 -17.37 8.15 -13.41
C ALA A 33 -15.97 8.34 -14.03
N SER A 34 -14.90 7.91 -13.34
CA SER A 34 -13.54 7.94 -13.87
C SER A 34 -13.33 6.87 -14.95
N VAL A 35 -13.89 5.66 -14.80
CA VAL A 35 -13.88 4.59 -15.82
C VAL A 35 -14.49 5.10 -17.13
N LEU A 36 -15.65 5.77 -17.05
CA LEU A 36 -16.36 6.30 -18.22
C LEU A 36 -15.55 7.39 -18.94
N ARG A 37 -14.62 8.07 -18.26
CA ARG A 37 -13.81 9.15 -18.83
C ARG A 37 -12.56 8.67 -19.57
N LYS A 38 -12.17 7.39 -19.47
CA LYS A 38 -10.98 6.80 -20.15
C LYS A 38 -9.76 7.75 -20.16
N HIS A 39 -9.35 8.25 -19.00
CA HIS A 39 -8.18 9.11 -18.87
C HIS A 39 -8.22 10.51 -19.56
N LYS A 40 -9.38 10.96 -20.07
CA LYS A 40 -9.48 12.27 -20.77
C LYS A 40 -9.19 13.50 -19.91
N ASP A 41 -9.09 13.37 -18.59
CA ASP A 41 -8.86 14.48 -17.66
C ASP A 41 -8.11 14.00 -16.40
N ASP A 42 -7.02 13.26 -16.61
CA ASP A 42 -6.27 12.56 -15.56
C ASP A 42 -5.78 13.49 -14.44
N CYS A 43 -5.36 14.72 -14.75
CA CYS A 43 -4.87 15.66 -13.75
C CYS A 43 -5.99 16.38 -12.97
N LYS A 44 -7.27 16.16 -13.28
CA LYS A 44 -8.38 16.87 -12.66
C LYS A 44 -8.37 16.76 -11.15
N HIS A 45 -8.16 15.56 -10.60
CA HIS A 45 -8.17 15.33 -9.16
C HIS A 45 -7.06 16.10 -8.44
N ILE A 46 -5.86 16.16 -9.03
CA ILE A 46 -4.73 16.94 -8.49
C ILE A 46 -5.05 18.43 -8.56
N ASN A 47 -5.54 18.91 -9.70
CA ASN A 47 -5.88 20.33 -9.90
C ASN A 47 -7.00 20.79 -8.97
N ASP A 48 -8.05 19.98 -8.80
CA ASP A 48 -9.13 20.24 -7.85
C ASP A 48 -8.60 20.27 -6.41
N THR A 49 -7.69 19.37 -6.05
CA THR A 49 -7.05 19.35 -4.73
C THR A 49 -6.25 20.62 -4.48
N ILE A 50 -5.42 21.06 -5.44
CA ILE A 50 -4.67 22.32 -5.35
C ILE A 50 -5.62 23.51 -5.14
N LYS A 51 -6.70 23.56 -5.92
CA LYS A 51 -7.72 24.61 -5.82
C LYS A 51 -8.41 24.62 -4.45
N TYR A 52 -8.73 23.46 -3.88
CA TYR A 52 -9.36 23.38 -2.56
C TYR A 52 -8.40 23.71 -1.43
N LEU A 53 -7.12 23.30 -1.52
CA LEU A 53 -6.07 23.68 -0.57
C LEU A 53 -5.89 25.21 -0.53
N ASP A 54 -5.83 25.86 -1.69
CA ASP A 54 -5.74 27.32 -1.79
C ASP A 54 -6.93 28.03 -1.11
N ARG A 55 -8.16 27.53 -1.33
CA ARG A 55 -9.38 28.07 -0.72
C ARG A 55 -9.41 27.99 0.82
N VAL A 56 -8.71 27.01 1.40
CA VAL A 56 -8.59 26.88 2.87
C VAL A 56 -7.29 27.49 3.42
N GLY A 57 -6.55 28.23 2.59
CA GLY A 57 -5.33 28.92 2.99
C GLY A 57 -4.09 28.03 3.11
N ILE A 58 -4.13 26.79 2.60
CA ILE A 58 -2.99 25.87 2.58
C ILE A 58 -2.26 26.05 1.25
N SER A 59 -1.12 26.74 1.29
CA SER A 59 -0.28 26.90 0.10
C SER A 59 0.49 25.62 -0.24
N MET A 60 0.80 25.44 -1.51
CA MET A 60 1.69 24.36 -1.97
C MET A 60 3.08 24.40 -1.32
N LYS A 61 3.57 25.60 -0.95
CA LYS A 61 4.84 25.75 -0.22
C LYS A 61 4.76 25.16 1.19
N LEU A 62 3.63 25.35 1.87
CA LEU A 62 3.39 24.73 3.18
C LEU A 62 3.28 23.21 3.04
N LEU A 63 2.63 22.74 1.97
CA LEU A 63 2.53 21.32 1.72
C LEU A 63 3.90 20.67 1.47
N ASP A 64 4.81 21.39 0.79
CA ASP A 64 6.17 20.92 0.52
C ASP A 64 7.03 20.76 1.80
N THR A 65 6.67 21.42 2.91
CA THR A 65 7.37 21.25 4.19
C THR A 65 6.82 20.10 5.03
N LEU A 66 5.74 19.45 4.60
CA LEU A 66 5.16 18.34 5.34
C LEU A 66 6.10 17.14 5.33
N PRO A 67 6.44 16.60 6.51
CA PRO A 67 7.23 15.39 6.59
C PRO A 67 6.29 14.20 6.34
N ALA A 68 6.15 13.81 5.07
CA ALA A 68 5.24 12.75 4.64
C ALA A 68 5.98 11.56 4.03
N ILE A 69 5.45 10.36 4.26
CA ILE A 69 5.78 9.15 3.52
C ILE A 69 4.62 8.93 2.54
N HIS A 70 4.92 8.80 1.25
CA HIS A 70 3.88 8.53 0.25
C HIS A 70 3.83 7.03 -0.03
N VAL A 71 2.69 6.39 0.20
CA VAL A 71 2.54 4.95 0.00
C VAL A 71 1.42 4.66 -0.99
N SER A 72 1.73 3.93 -2.06
CA SER A 72 0.74 3.39 -3.01
C SER A 72 0.78 1.86 -2.99
N GLY A 73 -0.21 1.23 -3.63
CA GLY A 73 -0.32 -0.22 -3.63
C GLY A 73 -1.74 -0.68 -3.90
N THR A 74 -1.93 -1.98 -3.97
CA THR A 74 -3.25 -2.63 -3.90
C THR A 74 -4.02 -2.18 -2.66
N LYS A 75 -3.34 -2.08 -1.50
CA LYS A 75 -3.93 -1.61 -0.23
C LYS A 75 -3.23 -0.39 0.40
N GLY A 76 -2.28 0.23 -0.31
CA GLY A 76 -1.54 1.41 0.14
C GLY A 76 -2.35 2.70 0.04
N LYS A 77 -2.13 3.66 0.95
CA LYS A 77 -2.93 4.91 1.16
C LYS A 77 -2.80 5.94 0.02
N VAL A 78 -3.22 5.56 -1.17
CA VAL A 78 -3.72 6.43 -2.23
C VAL A 78 -5.18 6.07 -2.48
N GLY A 79 -6.01 7.02 -2.92
CA GLY A 79 -7.42 6.78 -3.18
C GLY A 79 -7.60 5.66 -4.21
N ILE A 80 -7.15 5.87 -5.45
CA ILE A 80 -7.01 4.85 -6.50
C ILE A 80 -5.83 5.20 -7.42
N GLY A 81 -4.99 4.20 -7.73
CA GLY A 81 -3.84 4.35 -8.61
C GLY A 81 -2.64 4.92 -7.88
N GLY A 82 -2.29 6.18 -8.18
CA GLY A 82 -1.15 6.86 -7.59
C GLY A 82 -0.77 8.11 -8.39
N ARG A 83 -0.47 7.94 -9.68
CA ARG A 83 -0.04 9.01 -10.59
C ARG A 83 -0.97 10.21 -10.63
N TYR A 84 -2.27 9.93 -10.65
CA TYR A 84 -3.33 10.93 -10.79
C TYR A 84 -4.23 11.03 -9.56
N ASP A 85 -3.81 10.41 -8.47
CA ASP A 85 -4.53 10.46 -7.21
C ASP A 85 -4.43 11.86 -6.59
N CYS A 86 -5.47 12.29 -5.87
CA CYS A 86 -5.47 13.60 -5.21
C CYS A 86 -4.31 13.76 -4.21
N THR A 87 -3.84 12.66 -3.59
CA THR A 87 -2.70 12.68 -2.68
C THR A 87 -1.37 12.98 -3.40
N ASN A 88 -1.30 12.80 -4.71
CA ASN A 88 -0.11 13.04 -5.51
C ASN A 88 0.20 14.52 -5.75
N VAL A 89 -0.56 15.41 -5.10
CA VAL A 89 -0.24 16.83 -4.92
C VAL A 89 1.01 17.04 -4.05
N LEU A 90 1.41 16.05 -3.23
CA LEU A 90 2.68 16.08 -2.49
C LEU A 90 3.87 16.05 -3.45
N ARG A 91 4.80 17.00 -3.36
CA ARG A 91 5.91 17.14 -4.33
C ARG A 91 7.28 16.73 -3.81
N THR A 92 7.46 16.77 -2.49
CA THR A 92 8.77 16.71 -1.83
C THR A 92 8.97 15.46 -0.97
N THR A 93 8.18 14.41 -1.16
CA THR A 93 8.29 13.19 -0.35
C THR A 93 9.57 12.42 -0.69
N ASN A 94 10.52 12.42 0.24
CA ASN A 94 11.83 11.75 0.06
C ASN A 94 11.79 10.24 0.30
N THR A 95 10.71 9.71 0.87
CA THR A 95 10.53 8.28 1.14
C THR A 95 9.19 7.84 0.58
N VAL A 96 9.23 6.84 -0.29
CA VAL A 96 8.07 6.31 -1.02
C VAL A 96 7.96 4.81 -0.78
N GLY A 97 6.75 4.32 -0.51
CA GLY A 97 6.45 2.89 -0.40
C GLY A 97 5.51 2.43 -1.51
N ILE A 98 5.81 1.30 -2.14
CA ILE A 98 4.92 0.61 -3.06
C ILE A 98 4.65 -0.77 -2.46
N THR A 99 3.43 -0.98 -1.96
CA THR A 99 3.02 -2.31 -1.43
C THR A 99 2.84 -3.30 -2.58
N SER A 100 2.44 -4.53 -2.26
CA SER A 100 2.07 -5.52 -3.26
C SER A 100 1.10 -4.93 -4.30
N LEU A 101 1.35 -5.28 -5.55
CA LEU A 101 0.53 -4.96 -6.72
C LEU A 101 -0.19 -6.23 -7.14
N GLY A 102 -1.49 -6.11 -7.31
CA GLY A 102 -2.40 -7.15 -7.77
C GLY A 102 -3.37 -6.56 -8.78
N LEU A 103 -4.10 -7.42 -9.47
CA LEU A 103 -5.11 -7.00 -10.45
C LEU A 103 -6.33 -6.44 -9.72
N GLU A 104 -6.27 -5.15 -9.37
CA GLU A 104 -7.36 -4.42 -8.73
C GLU A 104 -7.77 -3.21 -9.57
N HIS A 105 -9.07 -2.93 -9.56
CA HIS A 105 -9.64 -1.79 -10.29
C HIS A 105 -9.23 -1.76 -11.76
N THR A 106 -9.22 -2.91 -12.44
CA THR A 106 -8.74 -3.05 -13.82
C THR A 106 -9.45 -2.14 -14.82
N LYS A 107 -10.72 -1.80 -14.54
CA LYS A 107 -11.51 -0.83 -15.31
C LYS A 107 -10.92 0.61 -15.27
N LEU A 108 -10.07 0.92 -14.28
CA LEU A 108 -9.49 2.24 -14.04
C LEU A 108 -7.98 2.29 -14.21
N LEU A 109 -7.28 1.26 -13.76
CA LEU A 109 -5.83 1.26 -13.67
C LEU A 109 -5.16 0.55 -14.85
N GLY A 110 -5.94 -0.17 -15.66
CA GLY A 110 -5.45 -1.01 -16.74
C GLY A 110 -5.82 -2.48 -16.54
N ASN A 111 -5.78 -3.23 -17.63
CA ASN A 111 -6.07 -4.65 -17.62
C ASN A 111 -4.83 -5.52 -17.36
N THR A 112 -3.64 -4.91 -17.27
CA THR A 112 -2.39 -5.61 -17.00
C THR A 112 -1.70 -5.12 -15.73
N LEU A 113 -0.81 -5.95 -15.18
CA LEU A 113 -0.05 -5.63 -13.97
C LEU A 113 0.95 -4.50 -14.21
N GLU A 114 1.44 -4.34 -15.44
CA GLU A 114 2.34 -3.28 -15.89
C GLU A 114 1.63 -1.92 -15.89
N GLU A 115 0.41 -1.86 -16.41
CA GLU A 115 -0.40 -0.64 -16.41
C GLU A 115 -0.71 -0.19 -14.96
N ILE A 116 -1.05 -1.16 -14.11
CA ILE A 116 -1.26 -0.92 -12.68
C ILE A 116 0.03 -0.44 -12.02
N ALA A 117 1.16 -1.11 -12.26
CA ALA A 117 2.47 -0.71 -11.74
C ALA A 117 2.81 0.72 -12.18
N TRP A 118 2.55 1.09 -13.43
CA TRP A 118 2.81 2.43 -13.96
C TRP A 118 1.96 3.50 -13.27
N GLN A 119 0.69 3.19 -13.00
CA GLN A 119 -0.19 4.06 -12.23
C GLN A 119 0.31 4.23 -10.79
N LYS A 120 0.67 3.15 -10.12
CA LYS A 120 1.08 3.20 -8.70
C LYS A 120 2.47 3.84 -8.54
N ALA A 121 3.43 3.50 -9.40
CA ALA A 121 4.76 4.11 -9.45
C ALA A 121 4.74 5.61 -9.80
N GLY A 122 3.62 6.16 -10.26
CA GLY A 122 3.47 7.59 -10.48
C GLY A 122 3.56 8.47 -9.23
N ILE A 123 3.61 7.88 -8.03
CA ILE A 123 3.90 8.60 -6.78
C ILE A 123 5.41 8.83 -6.55
N VAL A 124 6.29 8.22 -7.35
CA VAL A 124 7.74 8.40 -7.22
C VAL A 124 8.10 9.86 -7.46
N LYS A 125 8.91 10.43 -6.55
CA LYS A 125 9.39 11.82 -6.60
C LYS A 125 10.88 11.88 -6.90
N PRO A 126 11.37 13.02 -7.44
CA PRO A 126 12.78 13.16 -7.76
C PRO A 126 13.69 12.89 -6.56
N ALA A 127 14.75 12.09 -6.76
CA ALA A 127 15.75 11.76 -5.74
C ALA A 127 15.18 11.14 -4.44
N ALA A 128 13.98 10.56 -4.48
CA ALA A 128 13.41 9.82 -3.35
C ALA A 128 14.06 8.44 -3.19
N ASP A 129 14.01 7.87 -1.98
CA ASP A 129 14.21 6.44 -1.78
C ASP A 129 12.85 5.75 -1.90
N VAL A 130 12.75 4.80 -2.81
CA VAL A 130 11.54 4.04 -3.15
C VAL A 130 11.72 2.62 -2.65
N PHE A 131 10.83 2.18 -1.77
CA PHE A 131 10.83 0.82 -1.24
C PHE A 131 9.64 0.06 -1.79
N THR A 132 9.87 -1.17 -2.26
CA THR A 132 8.82 -2.09 -2.70
C THR A 132 9.01 -3.46 -2.07
N VAL A 133 7.92 -4.19 -1.89
CA VAL A 133 7.97 -5.64 -1.64
C VAL A 133 8.40 -6.39 -2.91
N PRO A 134 8.84 -7.66 -2.82
CA PRO A 134 9.03 -8.51 -3.99
C PRO A 134 7.74 -8.61 -4.81
N GLN A 135 7.85 -8.42 -6.12
CA GLN A 135 6.71 -8.36 -7.05
C GLN A 135 7.02 -9.16 -8.32
N PRO A 136 6.02 -9.46 -9.17
CA PRO A 136 6.27 -10.00 -10.51
C PRO A 136 7.25 -9.12 -11.29
N SER A 137 8.11 -9.75 -12.11
CA SER A 137 9.20 -9.06 -12.82
C SER A 137 8.71 -7.88 -13.66
N GLN A 138 7.58 -8.04 -14.35
CA GLN A 138 6.99 -6.98 -15.15
C GLN A 138 6.58 -5.73 -14.34
N CYS A 139 6.24 -5.89 -13.05
CA CYS A 139 5.97 -4.75 -12.17
C CYS A 139 7.26 -4.09 -11.72
N ILE A 140 8.28 -4.88 -11.37
CA ILE A 140 9.58 -4.38 -10.94
C ILE A 140 10.22 -3.55 -12.06
N GLU A 141 10.19 -4.03 -13.31
CA GLU A 141 10.71 -3.31 -14.47
C GLU A 141 10.07 -1.93 -14.62
N VAL A 142 8.74 -1.82 -14.47
CA VAL A 142 8.03 -0.53 -14.55
C VAL A 142 8.40 0.40 -13.39
N ILE A 143 8.50 -0.12 -12.17
CA ILE A 143 8.91 0.67 -11.00
C ILE A 143 10.35 1.16 -11.17
N GLU A 144 11.26 0.31 -11.66
CA GLU A 144 12.65 0.64 -11.91
C GLU A 144 12.78 1.73 -12.98
N GLN A 145 12.06 1.62 -14.09
CA GLN A 145 12.01 2.66 -15.12
C GLN A 145 11.56 4.01 -14.56
N GLU A 146 10.55 4.02 -13.69
CA GLU A 146 10.08 5.27 -13.06
C GLU A 146 11.05 5.84 -12.04
N CYS A 147 11.77 4.98 -11.31
CA CYS A 147 12.85 5.40 -10.43
C CYS A 147 13.99 6.02 -11.24
N GLN A 148 14.43 5.37 -12.33
CA GLN A 148 15.47 5.88 -13.22
C GLN A 148 15.08 7.25 -13.82
N ARG A 149 13.86 7.40 -14.34
CA ARG A 149 13.35 8.67 -14.89
C ARG A 149 13.35 9.79 -13.84
N SER A 150 13.06 9.45 -12.59
CA SER A 150 13.01 10.40 -11.47
C SER A 150 14.36 10.55 -10.75
N LYS A 151 15.40 9.83 -11.16
CA LYS A 151 16.69 9.74 -10.44
C LYS A 151 16.50 9.34 -8.96
N ALA A 152 15.53 8.46 -8.70
CA ALA A 152 15.20 7.92 -7.40
C ALA A 152 15.91 6.57 -7.18
N ASN A 153 16.11 6.19 -5.93
CA ASN A 153 16.79 4.94 -5.57
C ASN A 153 15.74 3.86 -5.30
N LEU A 154 15.79 2.75 -6.02
CA LEU A 154 14.90 1.62 -5.81
C LEU A 154 15.51 0.63 -4.81
N HIS A 155 14.70 0.21 -3.84
CA HIS A 155 15.02 -0.78 -2.83
C HIS A 155 13.93 -1.85 -2.78
N ILE A 156 14.30 -3.11 -2.97
CA ILE A 156 13.39 -4.25 -2.79
C ILE A 156 13.61 -4.78 -1.38
N VAL A 157 12.56 -4.77 -0.57
CA VAL A 157 12.63 -5.24 0.83
C VAL A 157 12.62 -6.76 0.90
N PRO A 158 13.17 -7.37 1.96
CA PRO A 158 13.12 -8.81 2.15
C PRO A 158 11.69 -9.35 2.12
N ALA A 159 11.53 -10.54 1.54
CA ALA A 159 10.23 -11.20 1.44
C ALA A 159 9.72 -11.64 2.82
N THR A 160 10.66 -11.92 3.73
CA THR A 160 10.37 -12.54 5.02
C THR A 160 11.08 -11.81 6.16
N LEU A 161 10.45 -11.78 7.35
CA LEU A 161 11.03 -11.13 8.54
C LEU A 161 12.24 -11.90 9.10
N GLN A 162 12.41 -13.15 8.72
CA GLN A 162 13.54 -14.01 9.08
C GLN A 162 14.86 -13.55 8.47
N GLU A 163 14.82 -12.77 7.39
CA GLU A 163 16.01 -12.19 6.75
C GLU A 163 16.59 -11.00 7.53
N TYR A 164 15.81 -10.43 8.47
CA TYR A 164 16.26 -9.34 9.31
C TYR A 164 17.03 -9.85 10.54
N SER A 165 18.00 -9.05 10.98
CA SER A 165 18.64 -9.22 12.28
C SER A 165 17.93 -8.35 13.32
N TRP A 166 17.51 -8.94 14.44
CA TRP A 166 16.68 -8.29 15.45
C TRP A 166 17.41 -8.14 16.77
N ALA A 167 17.19 -7.02 17.48
CA ALA A 167 17.69 -6.81 18.84
C ALA A 167 17.07 -7.79 19.84
N SER A 168 15.77 -8.10 19.66
CA SER A 168 15.00 -9.06 20.44
C SER A 168 13.89 -9.69 19.59
N LYS A 169 13.21 -10.71 20.11
CA LYS A 169 12.13 -11.40 19.39
C LYS A 169 10.83 -10.58 19.44
N SER A 170 10.31 -10.16 18.28
CA SER A 170 9.00 -9.50 18.18
C SER A 170 7.85 -10.51 18.21
N SER A 171 6.68 -10.06 18.67
CA SER A 171 5.43 -10.84 18.66
C SER A 171 5.03 -11.31 17.25
N LEU A 172 5.34 -10.52 16.21
CA LEU A 172 5.00 -10.83 14.82
C LEU A 172 5.92 -11.87 14.17
N MET A 173 7.05 -12.23 14.79
CA MET A 173 7.93 -13.28 14.24
C MET A 173 7.30 -14.67 14.30
N GLU A 174 6.25 -14.85 15.11
CA GLU A 174 5.46 -16.08 15.18
C GLU A 174 4.29 -16.10 14.18
N GLU A 175 4.04 -14.99 13.50
CA GLU A 175 2.90 -14.82 12.61
C GLU A 175 3.18 -15.43 11.23
N THR A 176 2.26 -16.27 10.76
CA THR A 176 2.46 -17.16 9.60
C THR A 176 2.00 -16.57 8.27
N SER A 177 1.34 -15.41 8.26
CA SER A 177 0.83 -14.81 7.02
C SER A 177 1.94 -14.08 6.27
N ASN A 178 2.30 -14.60 5.08
CA ASN A 178 3.28 -14.00 4.19
C ASN A 178 2.96 -12.53 3.86
N ILE A 179 1.68 -12.15 3.81
CA ILE A 179 1.24 -10.79 3.51
C ILE A 179 1.56 -9.85 4.67
N VAL A 180 1.30 -10.27 5.90
CA VAL A 180 1.61 -9.47 7.10
C VAL A 180 3.12 -9.30 7.23
N GLY A 181 3.90 -10.36 6.99
CA GLY A 181 5.36 -10.33 6.96
C GLY A 181 5.91 -9.32 5.94
N MET A 182 5.44 -9.37 4.69
CA MET A 182 5.89 -8.43 3.63
C MET A 182 5.49 -6.98 3.93
N ASN A 183 4.27 -6.73 4.40
CA ASN A 183 3.82 -5.39 4.76
C ASN A 183 4.62 -4.83 5.95
N THR A 184 4.95 -5.69 6.92
CA THR A 184 5.79 -5.33 8.06
C THR A 184 7.22 -5.03 7.63
N SER A 185 7.80 -5.86 6.75
CA SER A 185 9.11 -5.64 6.13
C SER A 185 9.17 -4.27 5.44
N LEU A 186 8.18 -3.96 4.60
CA LEU A 186 8.09 -2.67 3.94
C LEU A 186 7.95 -1.51 4.94
N ALA A 187 7.08 -1.67 5.95
CA ALA A 187 6.84 -0.67 6.98
C ALA A 187 8.12 -0.35 7.79
N ILE A 188 8.90 -1.37 8.16
CA ILE A 188 10.18 -1.22 8.86
C ILE A 188 11.13 -0.37 8.04
N GLN A 189 11.30 -0.68 6.74
CA GLN A 189 12.24 0.04 5.87
C GLN A 189 11.82 1.49 5.65
N ILE A 190 10.56 1.74 5.28
CA ILE A 190 10.09 3.11 5.00
C ILE A 190 10.07 3.98 6.26
N ALA A 191 9.64 3.43 7.40
CA ALA A 191 9.60 4.19 8.65
C ALA A 191 11.01 4.54 9.10
N THR A 192 11.94 3.59 9.03
CA THR A 192 13.34 3.81 9.45
C THR A 192 14.05 4.79 8.52
N ASN A 193 13.92 4.66 7.20
CA ASN A 193 14.50 5.60 6.23
C ASN A 193 13.93 7.02 6.39
N TRP A 194 12.63 7.15 6.64
CA TRP A 194 12.03 8.46 6.85
C TRP A 194 12.48 9.09 8.17
N MET A 195 12.54 8.32 9.26
CA MET A 195 13.01 8.80 10.56
C MET A 195 14.47 9.25 10.49
N SER A 196 15.34 8.48 9.87
CA SER A 196 16.76 8.83 9.78
C SER A 196 17.00 10.12 8.98
N LYS A 197 16.33 10.28 7.84
CA LYS A 197 16.34 11.53 7.06
C LYS A 197 15.86 12.71 7.88
N LYS A 198 14.77 12.54 8.63
CA LYS A 198 14.20 13.61 9.46
C LYS A 198 15.13 14.03 10.59
N HIS A 199 15.85 13.09 11.19
CA HIS A 199 16.75 13.34 12.31
C HIS A 199 18.22 13.57 11.89
N SER A 200 18.52 13.58 10.58
CA SER A 200 19.89 13.66 10.05
C SER A 200 20.82 12.58 10.63
N GLU A 201 20.26 11.43 11.00
CA GLU A 201 21.04 10.30 11.49
C GLU A 201 21.67 9.58 10.30
N VAL A 202 22.98 9.28 10.39
CA VAL A 202 23.68 8.45 9.43
C VAL A 202 23.31 6.99 9.70
N THR A 203 22.11 6.59 9.31
CA THR A 203 21.82 5.17 9.11
C THR A 203 22.15 4.80 7.69
N GLN A 204 22.84 3.68 7.50
CA GLN A 204 22.99 3.08 6.18
C GLN A 204 21.58 2.78 5.64
N ASN A 205 21.31 3.14 4.38
CA ASN A 205 20.14 2.67 3.62
C ASN A 205 20.29 1.16 3.31
N THR A 206 20.56 0.34 4.33
CA THR A 206 20.74 -1.10 4.20
C THR A 206 19.40 -1.80 4.14
N VAL A 207 19.37 -2.81 3.29
CA VAL A 207 18.22 -3.68 3.09
C VAL A 207 18.74 -5.11 3.10
N PRO A 208 18.44 -5.92 4.13
CA PRO A 208 17.76 -5.57 5.39
C PRO A 208 18.58 -4.65 6.30
N LEU A 209 17.91 -3.91 7.19
CA LEU A 209 18.54 -3.19 8.31
C LEU A 209 18.48 -4.01 9.61
N PHE A 210 19.27 -3.61 10.61
CA PHE A 210 19.17 -4.16 11.96
C PHE A 210 17.95 -3.58 12.70
N VAL A 211 17.04 -4.43 13.15
CA VAL A 211 15.79 -4.01 13.79
C VAL A 211 16.03 -3.73 15.28
N THR A 212 15.92 -2.46 15.66
CA THR A 212 16.19 -1.99 17.03
C THR A 212 15.03 -2.28 17.98
N GLU A 213 15.30 -2.25 19.29
CA GLU A 213 14.26 -2.34 20.34
C GLU A 213 13.15 -1.30 20.18
N LYS A 214 13.48 -0.09 19.72
CA LYS A 214 12.47 0.96 19.46
C LYS A 214 11.55 0.58 18.30
N THR A 215 12.11 -0.01 17.25
CA THR A 215 11.35 -0.49 16.10
C THR A 215 10.44 -1.64 16.52
N ILE A 216 10.96 -2.59 17.31
CA ILE A 216 10.19 -3.73 17.85
C ILE A 216 9.01 -3.22 18.69
N HIS A 217 9.26 -2.28 19.61
CA HIS A 217 8.18 -1.68 20.39
C HIS A 217 7.12 -1.00 19.51
N GLY A 218 7.53 -0.30 18.45
CA GLY A 218 6.61 0.32 17.50
C GLY A 218 5.76 -0.70 16.73
N ILE A 219 6.33 -1.86 16.40
CA ILE A 219 5.62 -2.98 15.78
C ILE A 219 4.63 -3.59 16.76
N ASP A 220 5.08 -3.99 17.95
CA ASP A 220 4.25 -4.71 18.93
C ASP A 220 3.14 -3.83 19.55
N SER A 221 3.32 -2.50 19.56
CA SER A 221 2.30 -1.55 20.00
C SER A 221 1.33 -1.11 18.90
N CYS A 222 1.57 -1.54 17.64
CA CYS A 222 0.72 -1.19 16.52
C CYS A 222 -0.62 -1.92 16.62
N PHE A 223 -1.71 -1.16 16.71
CA PHE A 223 -3.07 -1.69 16.70
C PHE A 223 -3.86 -1.04 15.57
N TRP A 224 -4.38 -1.85 14.64
CA TRP A 224 -5.17 -1.40 13.51
C TRP A 224 -6.60 -1.98 13.58
N PRO A 225 -7.60 -1.21 14.04
CA PRO A 225 -8.98 -1.66 14.07
C PRO A 225 -9.47 -2.15 12.70
N GLY A 226 -10.10 -3.32 12.68
CA GLY A 226 -10.64 -3.94 11.45
C GLY A 226 -9.60 -4.57 10.51
N ARG A 227 -8.37 -4.83 10.98
CA ARG A 227 -7.35 -5.63 10.28
C ARG A 227 -6.93 -6.80 11.17
N LEU A 228 -7.30 -8.02 10.79
CA LEU A 228 -7.11 -9.25 11.55
C LEU A 228 -7.47 -9.10 13.04
N GLN A 229 -8.50 -8.31 13.33
CA GLN A 229 -8.82 -7.92 14.69
C GLN A 229 -9.65 -9.02 15.35
N GLN A 230 -9.11 -9.60 16.41
CA GLN A 230 -9.83 -10.55 17.25
C GLN A 230 -10.54 -9.84 18.41
N ILE A 231 -11.84 -10.11 18.57
CA ILE A 231 -12.65 -9.62 19.69
C ILE A 231 -13.28 -10.81 20.42
N SER A 232 -12.96 -10.99 21.69
CA SER A 232 -13.68 -11.92 22.55
C SER A 232 -15.05 -11.35 22.87
N TYR A 233 -16.10 -11.93 22.29
CA TYR A 233 -17.49 -11.49 22.51
C TYR A 233 -18.07 -12.08 23.79
N ASP A 234 -17.85 -13.38 24.01
CA ASP A 234 -18.15 -14.07 25.27
C ASP A 234 -17.19 -15.25 25.49
N SER A 235 -17.31 -15.95 26.62
CA SER A 235 -16.47 -17.12 27.00
C SER A 235 -16.34 -18.24 25.94
N ARG A 236 -17.21 -18.27 24.93
CA ARG A 236 -17.27 -19.29 23.88
C ARG A 236 -17.22 -18.72 22.47
N LYS A 237 -17.25 -17.38 22.31
CA LYS A 237 -17.32 -16.74 20.99
C LYS A 237 -16.20 -15.73 20.81
N THR A 238 -15.45 -15.93 19.73
CA THR A 238 -14.45 -15.01 19.23
C THR A 238 -14.92 -14.48 17.88
N LEU A 239 -14.99 -13.16 17.75
CA LEU A 239 -15.28 -12.48 16.49
C LEU A 239 -13.96 -12.09 15.83
N TYR A 240 -13.84 -12.38 14.54
CA TYR A 240 -12.73 -11.95 13.70
C TYR A 240 -13.24 -10.86 12.77
N LEU A 241 -12.66 -9.67 12.87
CA LEU A 241 -13.01 -8.52 12.02
C LEU A 241 -11.87 -8.22 11.07
N ASP A 242 -12.14 -8.38 9.77
CA ASP A 242 -11.22 -7.95 8.72
C ASP A 242 -11.98 -7.20 7.61
N ALA A 243 -11.41 -6.09 7.17
CA ALA A 243 -11.88 -5.33 6.00
C ALA A 243 -11.28 -5.83 4.67
N ALA A 244 -10.91 -7.11 4.58
CA ALA A 244 -10.53 -7.80 3.36
C ALA A 244 -11.73 -7.88 2.41
N HIS A 245 -11.50 -7.53 1.15
CA HIS A 245 -12.57 -7.41 0.15
C HIS A 245 -12.10 -7.73 -1.27
N THR A 246 -10.92 -8.36 -1.41
CA THR A 246 -10.38 -8.81 -2.69
C THR A 246 -10.04 -10.29 -2.67
N VAL A 247 -10.15 -10.93 -3.84
CA VAL A 247 -10.02 -12.40 -3.98
C VAL A 247 -8.67 -12.89 -3.48
N GLU A 248 -7.57 -12.19 -3.84
CA GLU A 248 -6.21 -12.51 -3.39
C GLU A 248 -6.04 -12.50 -1.86
N THR A 249 -6.93 -11.80 -1.13
CA THR A 249 -6.91 -11.74 0.34
C THR A 249 -7.90 -12.68 1.01
N ASN A 250 -8.85 -13.22 0.26
CA ASN A 250 -9.81 -14.18 0.79
C ASN A 250 -9.38 -15.64 0.58
N THR A 251 -8.39 -15.90 -0.29
CA THR A 251 -7.88 -17.26 -0.56
C THR A 251 -6.63 -17.64 0.24
N ASN A 252 -5.99 -16.68 0.90
CA ASN A 252 -4.70 -16.89 1.60
C ASN A 252 -4.81 -16.89 3.13
N ASP A 253 -5.99 -16.57 3.69
CA ASP A 253 -6.22 -16.46 5.14
C ASP A 253 -7.25 -17.49 5.65
N CYS A 254 -7.33 -18.68 5.02
CA CYS A 254 -8.11 -19.83 5.52
C CYS A 254 -7.27 -21.10 5.56
#